data_AF-A0A5R8WV44-F1
#
_entry.id   AF-A0A5R8WV44-F1
#
_cell.length_a   1.000
_cell.length_b   1.000
_cell.length_c   1.000
_cell.angle_alpha   90.00
_cell.angle_beta   90.00
_cell.angle_gamma   90.00
#
_symmetry.space_group_name_H-M   'P 1'
#
loop_
_entity.id
_entity.type
_entity.pdbx_description
1 polymer ?
#
loop_
_entity_poly.entity_id
_entity_poly.type
_entity_poly.pdbx_seq_one_letter_code
_entity_poly.pdbx_strand_id
1 'polypeptide(L)'
;MKVLVFPLLLGVAVVAAPPKPVHWTGTISNGMKGDKISFDVAPDGKTLSNLTFQGYWRCGGKLEQMTAGPKQALTIQNGKASGVVVDPPKGGATAWRFEFDGDIGKTAAKGTFRMNINALSCDTYKLQWTAAPGQ
;
A
#
# COMPACT_ATOMS: atom_id res chain seq x y z
N MET A 1 -5.63 52.11 44.43
CA MET A 1 -6.04 51.36 43.22
C MET A 1 -4.84 50.59 42.70
N LYS A 2 -4.89 49.26 42.63
CA LYS A 2 -3.79 48.38 42.20
C LYS A 2 -4.14 47.89 40.80
N VAL A 3 -3.43 48.41 39.79
CA VAL A 3 -3.59 48.00 38.39
C VAL A 3 -2.76 46.73 38.18
N LEU A 4 -3.44 45.59 38.02
CA LEU A 4 -2.84 44.33 37.61
C LEU A 4 -2.75 44.30 36.09
N VAL A 5 -1.55 44.52 35.55
CA VAL A 5 -1.25 44.36 34.13
C VAL A 5 -0.95 42.88 33.89
N PHE A 6 -1.89 42.17 33.28
CA PHE A 6 -1.67 40.80 32.79
C PHE A 6 -0.96 40.85 31.42
N PRO A 7 0.21 40.21 31.25
CA PRO A 7 0.85 40.14 29.96
C PRO A 7 0.11 39.13 29.08
N LEU A 8 -0.47 39.61 27.99
CA LEU A 8 -1.02 38.77 26.92
C LEU A 8 0.14 38.04 26.24
N LEU A 9 0.31 36.75 26.55
CA LEU A 9 1.19 35.86 25.79
C LEU A 9 0.53 35.56 24.44
N LEU A 10 0.96 36.27 23.40
CA LEU A 10 0.68 35.92 22.00
C LEU A 10 1.38 34.61 21.65
N GLY A 11 0.67 33.50 21.76
CA GLY A 11 1.10 32.21 21.22
C GLY A 11 1.08 32.25 19.70
N VAL A 12 2.25 32.29 19.07
CA VAL A 12 2.39 32.12 17.62
C VAL A 12 2.10 30.66 17.28
N ALA A 13 0.92 30.40 16.72
CA ALA A 13 0.60 29.09 16.18
C ALA A 13 1.41 28.87 14.89
N VAL A 14 2.46 28.06 14.98
CA VAL A 14 3.19 27.60 13.79
C VAL A 14 2.29 26.59 13.07
N VAL A 15 1.70 27.01 11.95
CA VAL A 15 0.91 26.13 11.09
C VAL A 15 1.88 25.24 10.31
N ALA A 16 2.29 24.13 10.91
CA ALA A 16 3.06 23.12 10.19
C ALA A 16 2.17 22.45 9.14
N ALA A 17 2.66 22.31 7.91
CA ALA A 17 1.95 21.59 6.86
C ALA A 17 1.67 20.15 7.33
N PRO A 18 0.49 19.58 7.01
CA PRO A 18 0.17 18.22 7.42
C PRO A 18 1.21 17.25 6.85
N PRO A 19 1.66 16.27 7.64
CA PRO A 19 2.65 15.31 7.18
C PRO A 19 2.11 14.54 5.97
N LYS A 20 2.98 14.26 5.00
CA LYS A 20 2.62 13.56 3.76
C LYS A 20 2.78 12.05 3.93
N PRO A 21 1.99 11.22 3.22
CA PRO A 21 2.23 9.79 3.13
C PRO A 21 3.65 9.50 2.62
N VAL A 22 4.25 8.42 3.10
CA VAL A 22 5.56 7.93 2.64
C VAL A 22 5.32 6.89 1.57
N HIS A 23 5.92 7.10 0.39
CA HIS A 23 5.87 6.13 -0.69
C HIS A 23 6.88 5.01 -0.45
N TRP A 24 6.49 3.76 -0.65
CA TRP A 24 7.35 2.59 -0.51
C TRP A 24 7.51 1.90 -1.85
N THR A 25 8.72 1.45 -2.15
CA THR A 25 9.02 0.68 -3.36
C THR A 25 9.69 -0.62 -2.99
N GLY A 26 9.25 -1.69 -3.63
CA GLY A 26 9.72 -3.03 -3.39
C GLY A 26 9.97 -3.84 -4.65
N THR A 27 10.68 -4.93 -4.45
CA THR A 27 11.04 -5.91 -5.47
C THR A 27 10.37 -7.25 -5.16
N ILE A 28 10.12 -8.03 -6.21
CA ILE A 28 9.63 -9.40 -6.09
C ILE A 28 10.81 -10.37 -6.21
N SER A 29 10.89 -11.37 -5.33
CA SER A 29 12.01 -12.32 -5.26
C SER A 29 11.77 -13.65 -5.99
N ASN A 30 10.51 -14.07 -6.09
CA ASN A 30 10.09 -15.33 -6.73
C ASN A 30 9.21 -15.12 -7.97
N GLY A 31 9.19 -13.89 -8.51
CA GLY A 31 8.48 -13.50 -9.72
C GLY A 31 9.40 -13.37 -10.92
N MET A 32 8.94 -12.67 -11.95
CA MET A 32 9.78 -12.36 -13.11
C MET A 32 10.73 -11.21 -12.77
N LYS A 33 11.92 -11.22 -13.40
CA LYS A 33 12.91 -10.15 -13.20
C LYS A 33 12.31 -8.80 -13.60
N GLY A 34 12.38 -7.85 -12.67
CA GLY A 34 11.86 -6.49 -12.87
C GLY A 34 10.45 -6.27 -12.34
N ASP A 35 9.78 -7.31 -11.83
CA ASP A 35 8.52 -7.17 -11.11
C ASP A 35 8.72 -6.33 -9.83
N LYS A 36 7.78 -5.40 -9.61
CA LYS A 36 7.81 -4.42 -8.52
C LYS A 36 6.47 -4.36 -7.81
N ILE A 37 6.54 -3.94 -6.56
CA ILE A 37 5.39 -3.55 -5.76
C ILE A 37 5.64 -2.16 -5.19
N SER A 38 4.62 -1.33 -5.11
CA SER A 38 4.68 -0.05 -4.42
C SER A 38 3.39 0.25 -3.69
N PHE A 39 3.46 1.10 -2.68
CA PHE A 39 2.31 1.51 -1.87
C PHE A 39 2.68 2.76 -1.06
N ASP A 40 1.67 3.46 -0.57
CA ASP A 40 1.85 4.59 0.33
C ASP A 40 1.45 4.19 1.75
N VAL A 41 2.21 4.63 2.74
CA VAL A 41 1.87 4.52 4.16
C VAL A 41 1.51 5.91 4.68
N ALA A 42 0.32 6.05 5.24
CA ALA A 42 -0.13 7.30 5.85
C ALA A 42 0.81 7.72 7.01
N PRO A 43 0.94 9.02 7.33
CA PRO A 43 1.84 9.51 8.37
C PRO A 43 1.63 8.89 9.76
N ASP A 44 0.40 8.47 10.06
CA ASP A 44 0.05 7.82 11.32
C ASP A 44 0.46 6.35 11.36
N GLY A 45 0.93 5.79 10.25
CA GLY A 45 1.32 4.39 10.10
C GLY A 45 0.14 3.41 10.14
N LYS A 46 -1.10 3.88 10.02
CA LYS A 46 -2.32 3.06 10.18
C LYS A 46 -3.00 2.67 8.88
N THR A 47 -2.59 3.28 7.76
CA THR A 47 -3.25 3.06 6.47
C THR A 47 -2.21 2.82 5.38
N LEU A 48 -2.42 1.78 4.60
CA LEU A 48 -1.71 1.49 3.35
C LEU A 48 -2.64 1.76 2.18
N SER A 49 -2.24 2.62 1.25
CA SER A 49 -3.03 2.98 0.06
C SER A 49 -2.18 2.89 -1.21
N ASN A 50 -2.81 3.07 -2.38
CA ASN A 50 -2.13 3.10 -3.67
C ASN A 50 -1.24 1.88 -3.93
N LEU A 51 -1.63 0.71 -3.37
CA LEU A 51 -0.96 -0.55 -3.59
C LEU A 51 -0.95 -0.84 -5.08
N THR A 52 0.23 -0.98 -5.67
CA THR A 52 0.42 -1.19 -7.10
C THR A 52 1.41 -2.31 -7.31
N PHE A 53 1.04 -3.29 -8.13
CA PHE A 53 1.96 -4.24 -8.73
C PHE A 53 2.24 -3.81 -10.16
N GLN A 54 3.51 -3.79 -10.53
CA GLN A 54 3.95 -3.62 -11.91
C GLN A 54 4.85 -4.80 -12.25
N GLY A 55 4.42 -5.64 -13.18
CA GLY A 55 5.16 -6.85 -13.49
C GLY A 55 4.42 -7.78 -14.43
N TYR A 56 4.84 -9.03 -14.45
CA TYR A 56 4.24 -10.05 -15.29
C TYR A 56 3.22 -10.90 -14.52
N TRP A 57 2.18 -11.31 -15.24
CA TRP A 57 1.19 -12.27 -14.77
C TRP A 57 0.85 -13.25 -15.89
N ARG A 58 0.31 -14.42 -15.54
CA ARG A 58 -0.22 -15.35 -16.54
C ARG A 58 -1.70 -15.12 -16.70
N CYS A 59 -2.19 -14.99 -17.93
CA CYS A 59 -3.61 -14.75 -18.23
C CYS A 59 -4.00 -15.56 -19.47
N GLY A 60 -5.00 -16.43 -19.37
CA GLY A 60 -5.40 -17.33 -20.46
C GLY A 60 -4.25 -18.18 -21.03
N GLY A 61 -3.29 -18.57 -20.18
CA GLY A 61 -2.10 -19.35 -20.57
C GLY A 61 -0.93 -18.54 -21.15
N LYS A 62 -1.10 -17.23 -21.39
CA LYS A 62 -0.05 -16.33 -21.89
C LYS A 62 0.62 -15.59 -20.74
N LEU A 63 1.88 -15.20 -20.91
CA LEU A 63 2.55 -14.29 -20.00
C LEU A 63 2.39 -12.87 -20.53
N GLU A 64 1.88 -11.97 -19.70
CA GLU A 64 1.58 -10.58 -20.06
C GLU A 64 2.19 -9.63 -19.02
N GLN A 65 2.60 -8.44 -19.46
CA GLN A 65 3.04 -7.39 -18.55
C GLN A 65 1.87 -6.48 -18.20
N MET A 66 1.79 -6.03 -16.96
CA MET A 66 0.70 -5.18 -16.51
C MET A 66 1.07 -4.31 -15.30
N THR A 67 0.22 -3.31 -15.04
CA THR A 67 0.24 -2.49 -13.83
C THR A 67 -1.17 -2.44 -13.25
N ALA A 68 -1.36 -2.90 -12.02
CA ALA A 68 -2.65 -2.83 -11.34
C ALA A 68 -2.53 -2.91 -9.82
N GLY A 69 -3.64 -2.58 -9.17
CA GLY A 69 -3.75 -2.54 -7.73
C GLY A 69 -5.20 -2.29 -7.30
N PRO A 70 -5.54 -2.60 -6.05
CA PRO A 70 -6.85 -2.27 -5.51
C PRO A 70 -7.01 -0.75 -5.33
N LYS A 71 -8.22 -0.25 -5.55
CA LYS A 71 -8.57 1.14 -5.20
C LYS A 71 -8.75 1.34 -3.70
N GLN A 72 -9.14 0.28 -2.98
CA GLN A 72 -9.36 0.33 -1.54
C GLN A 72 -8.03 0.30 -0.78
N ALA A 73 -7.97 1.10 0.30
CA ALA A 73 -6.87 1.07 1.25
C ALA A 73 -6.98 -0.14 2.20
N LEU A 74 -5.85 -0.54 2.78
CA LEU A 74 -5.73 -1.55 3.82
C LEU A 74 -5.39 -0.88 5.15
N THR A 75 -5.99 -1.36 6.25
CA THR A 75 -5.60 -0.93 7.59
C THR A 75 -4.30 -1.63 8.00
N ILE A 76 -3.39 -0.88 8.59
CA ILE A 76 -2.20 -1.39 9.27
C ILE A 76 -2.51 -1.48 10.76
N GLN A 77 -2.41 -2.69 11.32
CA GLN A 77 -2.59 -2.94 12.76
C GLN A 77 -1.35 -3.66 13.29
N ASN A 78 -0.73 -3.12 14.34
CA ASN A 78 0.49 -3.68 14.94
C ASN A 78 1.61 -3.93 13.91
N GLY A 79 1.79 -3.00 12.97
CA GLY A 79 2.78 -3.10 11.90
C GLY A 79 2.46 -4.17 10.84
N LYS A 80 1.21 -4.66 10.76
CA LYS A 80 0.77 -5.61 9.74
C LYS A 80 -0.37 -5.04 8.91
N ALA A 81 -0.28 -5.17 7.59
CA ALA A 81 -1.39 -4.99 6.67
C ALA A 81 -1.68 -6.32 5.99
N SER A 82 -2.86 -6.89 6.21
CA SER A 82 -3.27 -8.14 5.59
C SER A 82 -4.73 -8.06 5.18
N GLY A 83 -5.06 -8.60 4.00
CA GLY A 83 -6.42 -8.58 3.51
C GLY A 83 -6.57 -9.05 2.08
N VAL A 84 -7.84 -9.19 1.70
CA VAL A 84 -8.25 -9.49 0.33
C VAL A 84 -9.18 -8.38 -0.12
N VAL A 85 -8.83 -7.75 -1.23
CA VAL A 85 -9.65 -6.72 -1.87
C VAL A 85 -10.20 -7.26 -3.18
N VAL A 86 -11.50 -7.07 -3.41
CA VAL A 86 -12.18 -7.46 -4.65
C VAL A 86 -12.67 -6.20 -5.36
N ASP A 87 -12.37 -6.07 -6.66
CA ASP A 87 -12.77 -4.95 -7.52
C ASP A 87 -13.45 -5.47 -8.80
N PRO A 88 -14.75 -5.16 -9.05
CA PRO A 88 -15.62 -4.29 -8.26
C PRO A 88 -16.02 -4.86 -6.90
N PRO A 89 -16.38 -4.00 -5.92
CA PRO A 89 -17.02 -4.45 -4.69
C PRO A 89 -18.27 -5.28 -5.02
N LYS A 90 -18.44 -6.44 -4.37
CA LYS A 90 -19.42 -7.52 -4.65
C LYS A 90 -19.00 -8.53 -5.72
N GLY A 91 -17.83 -8.36 -6.34
CA GLY A 91 -17.24 -9.36 -7.21
C GLY A 91 -17.91 -9.48 -8.57
N GLY A 92 -17.91 -10.69 -9.12
CA GLY A 92 -18.30 -11.00 -10.49
C GLY A 92 -17.31 -11.97 -11.12
N ALA A 93 -17.66 -12.56 -12.27
CA ALA A 93 -16.83 -13.55 -12.94
C ALA A 93 -15.42 -13.00 -13.28
N THR A 94 -15.36 -11.74 -13.69
CA THR A 94 -14.13 -11.05 -14.09
C THR A 94 -13.58 -10.11 -13.01
N ALA A 95 -14.07 -10.22 -11.77
CA ALA A 95 -13.60 -9.37 -10.70
C ALA A 95 -12.13 -9.66 -10.37
N TRP A 96 -11.39 -8.59 -10.18
CA TRP A 96 -10.03 -8.65 -9.68
C TRP A 96 -10.06 -9.00 -8.21
N ARG A 97 -9.14 -9.86 -7.81
CA ARG A 97 -8.91 -10.17 -6.42
C ARG A 97 -7.44 -9.95 -6.10
N PHE A 98 -7.20 -9.05 -5.16
CA PHE A 98 -5.88 -8.68 -4.66
C PHE A 98 -5.73 -9.22 -3.24
N GLU A 99 -4.88 -10.21 -3.05
CA GLU A 99 -4.41 -10.64 -1.73
C GLU A 99 -3.13 -9.89 -1.40
N PHE A 100 -3.08 -9.30 -0.21
CA PHE A 100 -1.89 -8.66 0.32
C PHE A 100 -1.68 -9.11 1.75
N ASP A 101 -0.44 -9.44 2.09
CA ASP A 101 0.00 -9.68 3.46
C ASP A 101 1.38 -9.05 3.62
N GLY A 102 1.55 -8.17 4.59
CA GLY A 102 2.78 -7.41 4.76
C GLY A 102 3.09 -7.09 6.22
N ASP A 103 4.33 -7.34 6.61
CA ASP A 103 5.00 -6.75 7.77
C ASP A 103 5.55 -5.39 7.39
N ILE A 104 4.98 -4.31 7.93
CA ILE A 104 5.33 -2.91 7.65
C ILE A 104 6.14 -2.37 8.83
N GLY A 105 7.48 -2.47 8.71
CA GLY A 105 8.41 -1.88 9.67
C GLY A 105 8.68 -0.40 9.42
N LYS A 106 9.56 0.20 10.23
CA LYS A 106 9.93 1.62 10.10
C LYS A 106 10.81 1.91 8.89
N THR A 107 11.71 1.00 8.54
CA THR A 107 12.73 1.18 7.49
C THR A 107 12.70 0.09 6.42
N ALA A 108 11.96 -0.99 6.67
CA ALA A 108 11.83 -2.11 5.75
C ALA A 108 10.47 -2.76 5.94
N ALA A 109 9.94 -3.30 4.85
CA ALA A 109 8.70 -4.05 4.81
C ALA A 109 8.89 -5.31 3.97
N LYS A 110 8.11 -6.36 4.25
CA LYS A 110 8.15 -7.61 3.49
C LYS A 110 6.82 -8.33 3.57
N GLY A 111 6.57 -9.23 2.64
CA GLY A 111 5.37 -10.06 2.71
C GLY A 111 5.06 -10.81 1.44
N THR A 112 3.77 -11.02 1.21
CA THR A 112 3.26 -11.68 0.01
C THR A 112 2.19 -10.85 -0.70
N PHE A 113 2.09 -11.05 -2.01
CA PHE A 113 1.09 -10.44 -2.85
C PHE A 113 0.59 -11.46 -3.86
N ARG A 114 -0.70 -11.45 -4.17
CA ARG A 114 -1.26 -12.18 -5.30
C ARG A 114 -2.37 -11.33 -5.91
N MET A 115 -2.39 -11.24 -7.23
CA MET A 115 -3.58 -10.77 -7.94
C MET A 115 -4.06 -11.84 -8.91
N ASN A 116 -5.37 -12.00 -8.98
CA ASN A 116 -5.97 -12.97 -9.88
C ASN A 116 -7.37 -12.55 -10.36
N ILE A 117 -7.75 -13.07 -11.53
CA ILE A 117 -9.11 -13.10 -12.06
C ILE A 117 -9.44 -14.56 -12.38
N ASN A 118 -10.27 -15.19 -11.56
CA ASN A 118 -10.53 -16.63 -11.65
C ASN A 118 -11.14 -17.06 -12.99
N ALA A 119 -12.19 -16.39 -13.48
CA ALA A 119 -12.88 -16.83 -14.69
C ALA A 119 -12.03 -16.69 -15.96
N LEU A 120 -10.99 -15.84 -15.93
CA LEU A 120 -10.08 -15.62 -17.06
C LEU A 120 -8.80 -16.45 -16.94
N SER A 121 -8.66 -17.24 -15.87
CA SER A 121 -7.42 -17.95 -15.53
C SER A 121 -6.21 -17.00 -15.52
N CYS A 122 -6.40 -15.83 -14.90
CA CYS A 122 -5.34 -14.83 -14.76
C CYS A 122 -4.82 -14.80 -13.33
N ASP A 123 -3.50 -14.92 -13.14
CA ASP A 123 -2.88 -15.08 -11.83
C ASP A 123 -1.40 -14.69 -11.85
N THR A 124 -0.95 -13.99 -10.82
CA THR A 124 0.49 -13.80 -10.54
C THR A 124 1.13 -14.96 -9.82
N TYR A 125 0.32 -15.88 -9.28
CA TYR A 125 0.66 -16.72 -8.14
C TYR A 125 1.02 -15.89 -6.90
N LYS A 126 1.35 -16.57 -5.81
CA LYS A 126 1.76 -15.92 -4.57
C LYS A 126 3.21 -15.44 -4.69
N LEU A 127 3.37 -14.13 -4.84
CA LEU A 127 4.64 -13.44 -4.92
C LEU A 127 5.15 -13.09 -3.52
N GLN A 128 6.46 -13.15 -3.33
CA GLN A 128 7.20 -12.73 -2.15
C GLN A 128 7.91 -11.41 -2.44
N TRP A 129 7.68 -10.41 -1.59
CA TRP A 129 8.18 -9.06 -1.81
C TRP A 129 8.91 -8.50 -0.58
N THR A 130 9.82 -7.57 -0.86
CA THR A 130 10.47 -6.70 0.14
C THR A 130 10.44 -5.26 -0.35
N ALA A 131 10.24 -4.29 0.54
CA ALA A 131 10.16 -2.88 0.21
C ALA A 131 10.89 -2.00 1.24
N ALA A 132 11.29 -0.81 0.80
CA ALA A 132 11.86 0.24 1.63
C ALA A 132 11.10 1.57 1.38
N PRO A 133 11.06 2.48 2.37
CA PRO A 133 10.49 3.79 2.16
C PRO A 133 11.36 4.57 1.16
N GLY A 134 10.72 5.33 0.28
CA GLY A 134 11.37 6.34 -0.53
C GLY A 134 12.10 7.33 0.36
N GLN A 135 13.26 7.80 -0.13
CA GLN A 135 14.04 8.84 0.55
C GLN A 135 13.33 10.19 0.52
#